data_AF-A0A2H3TVR0-F1
#
_entry.id   AF-A0A2H3TVR0-F1
#
_cell.length_a   1.000
_cell.length_b   1.000
_cell.length_c   1.000
_cell.angle_alpha   90.00
_cell.angle_beta   90.00
_cell.angle_gamma   90.00
#
_symmetry.space_group_name_H-M   'P 1'
#
loop_
_entity.id
_entity.type
_entity.pdbx_description
1 polymer ?
#
loop_
_entity_poly.entity_id
_entity_poly.type
_entity_poly.pdbx_seq_one_letter_code
_entity_poly.pdbx_strand_id
1 'polypeptide(L)'
;MNRLEIQDRLLAIINPNALGLILSSKHTPVILRTLGALGLAYTINKAFNRLALNNSSSWDWRREIVLVTGGSSGLGELVVRKLAKRCVKVVAVDLNAPTTLFPANVSFYKLDVTNPEKIRRVAQVIRDEVGEPTVLVNNAGVAAMKPILEETDQEIRRTFEVNIVAHFFLVRELLPHMIKENHGHIITIASMASFVTLASNVDYSCSKAAALTFHEGLTQELKYRYNANNVYTRQELVHNIPLRGLFANTII
;
A
#
# COMPACT_ATOMS: atom_id res chain seq x y z
N MET A 1 0.08 26.83 25.32
CA MET A 1 1.37 27.46 24.98
C MET A 1 1.08 28.52 23.93
N ASN A 2 1.22 29.80 24.30
CA ASN A 2 0.78 30.91 23.44
C ASN A 2 1.81 31.19 22.34
N ARG A 3 1.35 31.69 21.19
CA ARG A 3 2.17 31.97 20.00
C ARG A 3 3.38 32.87 20.28
N LEU A 4 3.25 33.75 21.28
CA LEU A 4 4.28 34.69 21.73
C LEU A 4 5.40 34.00 22.53
N GLU A 5 5.08 33.05 23.44
CA GLU A 5 6.09 32.28 24.18
C GLU A 5 6.97 31.42 23.27
N ILE A 6 6.39 30.93 22.16
CA ILE A 6 7.12 30.15 21.15
C ILE A 6 8.07 31.05 20.38
N GLN A 7 7.63 32.27 20.02
CA GLN A 7 8.48 33.28 19.37
C GLN A 7 9.65 33.70 20.26
N ASP A 8 9.40 33.99 21.54
CA ASP A 8 10.43 34.42 22.48
C ASP A 8 11.47 33.33 22.73
N ARG A 9 11.03 32.06 22.81
CA ARG A 9 11.95 30.91 22.93
C ARG A 9 12.74 30.62 21.66
N LEU A 10 12.14 30.81 20.48
CA LEU A 10 12.86 30.69 19.20
C LEU A 10 13.92 31.79 19.05
N LEU A 11 13.59 33.03 19.42
CA LEU A 11 14.51 34.17 19.39
C LEU A 11 15.64 34.02 20.44
N ALA A 12 15.36 33.41 21.59
CA ALA A 12 16.39 33.11 22.60
C ALA A 12 17.41 32.04 22.16
N ILE A 13 17.00 31.08 21.31
CA ILE A 13 17.89 30.08 20.71
C ILE A 13 18.74 30.71 19.59
N ILE A 14 18.19 31.69 18.90
CA ILE A 14 18.82 32.43 17.79
C ILE A 14 19.55 33.64 18.38
N ASN A 15 20.66 33.41 19.09
CA ASN A 15 21.49 34.51 19.60
C ASN A 15 22.04 35.33 18.40
N PRO A 16 21.68 36.62 18.26
CA PRO A 16 22.07 37.43 17.11
C PRO A 16 23.58 37.62 16.98
N ASN A 17 24.32 37.57 18.10
CA ASN A 17 25.79 37.64 18.10
C ASN A 17 26.43 36.34 17.60
N ALA A 18 25.84 35.18 17.94
CA ALA A 18 26.28 33.89 17.41
C ALA A 18 25.94 33.75 15.92
N LEU A 19 24.77 34.25 15.50
CA LEU A 19 24.39 34.29 14.09
C LEU A 19 25.32 35.19 13.27
N GLY A 20 25.71 36.35 13.80
CA GLY A 20 26.68 37.26 13.17
C GLY A 20 28.06 36.63 12.99
N LEU A 21 28.54 35.88 13.99
CA LEU A 21 29.81 35.12 13.93
C LEU A 21 29.74 33.97 12.91
N ILE A 22 28.61 33.26 12.86
CA ILE A 22 28.36 32.18 11.90
C ILE A 22 28.20 32.75 10.49
N LEU A 23 27.61 33.93 10.30
CA LEU A 23 27.44 34.57 8.99
C LEU A 23 28.72 35.25 8.48
N SER A 24 29.61 35.67 9.39
CA SER A 24 30.90 36.32 9.07
C SER A 24 32.03 35.33 8.76
N SER A 25 31.80 34.02 8.87
CA SER A 25 32.81 33.01 8.59
C SER A 25 33.08 32.89 7.08
N LYS A 26 34.35 32.68 6.69
CA LYS A 26 34.74 32.46 5.29
C LYS A 26 34.05 31.23 4.68
N HIS A 27 33.55 30.31 5.51
CA HIS A 27 32.91 29.07 5.09
C HIS A 27 31.38 29.17 4.94
N THR A 28 30.76 30.21 5.48
CA THR A 28 29.31 30.46 5.41
C THR A 28 28.74 30.47 4.00
N PRO A 29 29.33 31.18 3.00
CA PRO A 29 28.78 31.16 1.65
C PRO A 29 28.86 29.77 1.01
N VAL A 30 29.86 28.96 1.37
CA VAL A 30 29.99 27.57 0.89
C VAL A 30 28.91 26.69 1.51
N ILE A 31 28.71 26.77 2.83
CA ILE A 31 27.67 26.01 3.56
C ILE A 31 26.27 26.37 3.07
N LEU A 32 25.98 27.65 2.83
CA LEU A 32 24.67 28.07 2.35
C LEU A 32 24.40 27.58 0.92
N ARG A 33 25.44 27.61 0.06
CA ARG A 33 25.34 27.07 -1.31
C ARG A 33 25.16 25.56 -1.32
N THR A 34 25.84 24.81 -0.46
CA THR A 34 25.66 23.36 -0.37
C THR A 34 24.29 22.99 0.18
N LEU A 35 23.81 23.65 1.24
CA LEU A 35 22.45 23.45 1.76
C LEU A 35 21.38 23.83 0.74
N GLY A 36 21.57 24.93 0.01
CA GLY A 36 20.69 25.35 -1.09
C GLY A 36 20.67 24.33 -2.23
N ALA A 37 21.84 23.82 -2.63
CA ALA A 37 21.95 22.77 -3.66
C ALA A 37 21.29 21.46 -3.22
N LEU A 38 21.47 21.05 -1.95
CA LEU A 38 20.80 19.88 -1.37
C LEU A 38 19.28 20.05 -1.31
N GLY A 39 18.80 21.23 -0.90
CA GLY A 39 17.37 21.55 -0.89
C GLY A 39 16.76 21.56 -2.28
N LEU A 40 17.48 22.10 -3.27
CA LEU A 40 17.07 22.07 -4.68
C LEU A 40 17.05 20.63 -5.22
N ALA A 41 18.10 19.86 -4.99
CA ALA A 41 18.17 18.45 -5.39
C ALA A 41 17.03 17.63 -4.75
N TYR A 42 16.73 17.84 -3.47
CA TYR A 42 15.59 17.23 -2.80
C TYR A 42 14.26 17.62 -3.43
N THR A 43 14.08 18.90 -3.78
CA THR A 43 12.84 19.40 -4.39
C THR A 43 12.65 18.84 -5.81
N ILE A 44 13.72 18.81 -6.60
CA ILE A 44 13.72 18.22 -7.94
C ILE A 44 13.44 16.72 -7.85
N ASN A 45 14.10 16.00 -6.94
CA ASN A 45 13.84 14.58 -6.70
C ASN A 45 12.37 14.33 -6.29
N LYS A 46 11.82 15.17 -5.42
CA LYS A 46 10.40 15.10 -5.03
C LYS A 46 9.47 15.37 -6.21
N ALA A 47 9.81 16.28 -7.11
CA ALA A 47 9.06 16.55 -8.32
C ALA A 47 9.12 15.37 -9.30
N PHE A 48 10.30 14.82 -9.56
CA PHE A 48 10.47 13.63 -10.39
C PHE A 48 9.76 12.41 -9.81
N ASN A 49 9.85 12.18 -8.49
CA ASN A 49 9.10 11.12 -7.83
C ASN A 49 7.60 11.34 -7.97
N ARG A 50 7.10 12.57 -7.84
CA ARG A 50 5.67 12.85 -8.10
C ARG A 50 5.28 12.56 -9.54
N LEU A 51 6.11 12.92 -10.52
CA LEU A 51 5.82 12.66 -11.94
C LEU A 51 5.92 11.17 -12.29
N ALA A 52 6.89 10.46 -11.73
CA ALA A 52 7.04 9.01 -11.91
C ALA A 52 5.94 8.21 -11.21
N LEU A 53 5.49 8.65 -10.02
CA LEU A 53 4.42 8.01 -9.25
C LEU A 53 3.01 8.41 -9.72
N ASN A 54 2.86 9.62 -10.28
CA ASN A 54 1.65 10.06 -10.98
C ASN A 54 1.81 9.83 -12.48
N ASN A 55 1.97 8.57 -12.89
CA ASN A 55 1.71 8.18 -14.27
C ASN A 55 0.19 8.21 -14.51
N SER A 56 -0.36 9.42 -14.46
CA SER A 56 -1.77 9.74 -14.67
C SER A 56 -2.06 9.63 -16.15
N SER A 57 -2.13 8.39 -16.65
CA SER A 57 -3.20 8.09 -17.59
C SER A 57 -4.52 8.48 -16.91
N SER A 58 -5.45 9.10 -17.63
CA SER A 58 -6.75 9.51 -17.09
C SER A 58 -7.53 8.26 -16.64
N TRP A 59 -7.27 7.81 -15.41
CA TRP A 59 -7.85 6.61 -14.85
C TRP A 59 -9.32 6.86 -14.53
N ASP A 60 -10.22 6.29 -15.34
CA ASP A 60 -11.65 6.47 -15.19
C ASP A 60 -12.21 5.51 -14.15
N TRP A 61 -12.18 5.95 -12.90
CA TRP A 61 -12.70 5.23 -11.72
C TRP A 61 -14.15 4.72 -11.87
N ARG A 62 -14.97 5.26 -12.78
CA ARG A 62 -16.36 4.79 -12.98
C ARG A 62 -16.44 3.46 -13.73
N ARG A 63 -15.38 3.11 -14.46
CA ARG A 63 -15.29 1.87 -15.24
C ARG A 63 -14.63 0.74 -14.46
N GLU A 64 -14.11 1.06 -13.27
CA GLU A 64 -13.30 0.13 -12.50
C GLU A 64 -14.13 -0.68 -11.50
N ILE A 65 -13.71 -1.93 -11.33
CA ILE A 65 -14.23 -2.83 -10.31
C ILE A 65 -13.05 -3.21 -9.41
N VAL A 66 -13.08 -2.72 -8.17
CA VAL A 66 -11.97 -2.87 -7.22
C VAL A 66 -12.27 -4.00 -6.24
N LEU A 67 -11.55 -5.11 -6.38
CA LEU A 67 -11.62 -6.24 -5.45
C LEU A 67 -10.60 -6.03 -4.33
N VAL A 68 -11.08 -5.98 -3.08
CA VAL A 68 -10.26 -5.80 -1.88
C VAL A 68 -10.37 -7.05 -1.00
N THR A 69 -9.23 -7.71 -0.76
CA THR A 69 -9.17 -8.85 0.17
C THR A 69 -9.00 -8.40 1.61
N GLY A 70 -9.59 -9.11 2.58
CA GLY A 70 -9.62 -8.66 3.98
C GLY A 70 -10.43 -7.38 4.16
N GLY A 71 -11.49 -7.21 3.36
CA GLY A 71 -12.26 -5.97 3.27
C GLY A 71 -13.22 -5.70 4.43
N SER A 72 -13.41 -6.64 5.36
CA SER A 72 -14.43 -6.54 6.41
C SER A 72 -13.94 -5.90 7.71
N SER A 73 -12.63 -5.70 7.88
CA SER A 73 -12.06 -5.10 9.09
C SER A 73 -10.78 -4.31 8.85
N GLY A 74 -10.34 -3.59 9.88
CA GLY A 74 -9.02 -2.94 9.92
C GLY A 74 -8.77 -2.00 8.74
N LEU A 75 -7.60 -2.14 8.12
CA LEU A 75 -7.21 -1.31 6.97
C LEU A 75 -8.08 -1.58 5.74
N GLY A 76 -8.43 -2.85 5.48
CA GLY A 76 -9.22 -3.22 4.30
C GLY A 76 -10.59 -2.57 4.30
N GLU A 77 -11.27 -2.55 5.45
CA GLU A 77 -12.55 -1.86 5.60
C GLU A 77 -12.42 -0.35 5.32
N LEU A 78 -11.37 0.30 5.84
CA LEU A 78 -11.13 1.72 5.59
C LEU A 78 -10.89 2.01 4.11
N VAL A 79 -10.17 1.13 3.41
CA VAL A 79 -9.94 1.21 1.96
C VAL A 79 -11.27 1.06 1.22
N VAL A 80 -12.04 0.01 1.51
CA VAL A 80 -13.36 -0.23 0.92
C VAL A 80 -14.27 1.00 1.09
N ARG A 81 -14.36 1.55 2.30
CA ARG A 81 -15.19 2.74 2.58
C ARG A 81 -14.71 3.99 1.85
N LYS A 82 -13.40 4.20 1.73
CA LYS A 82 -12.85 5.35 0.97
C LYS A 82 -13.10 5.23 -0.52
N LEU A 83 -12.97 4.03 -1.08
CA LEU A 83 -13.27 3.76 -2.49
C LEU A 83 -14.76 3.90 -2.78
N ALA A 84 -15.61 3.43 -1.86
CA ALA A 84 -17.06 3.56 -1.99
C ALA A 84 -17.51 5.03 -2.12
N LYS A 85 -16.85 5.96 -1.41
CA LYS A 85 -17.12 7.40 -1.50
C LYS A 85 -16.78 8.03 -2.86
N ARG A 86 -16.03 7.34 -3.72
CA ARG A 86 -15.64 7.81 -5.06
C ARG A 86 -16.54 7.25 -6.17
N CYS A 87 -17.68 6.67 -5.82
CA CYS A 87 -18.65 6.09 -6.76
C CYS A 87 -18.07 4.97 -7.64
N VAL A 88 -17.05 4.27 -7.14
CA VAL A 88 -16.46 3.07 -7.78
C VAL A 88 -17.22 1.84 -7.33
N LYS A 89 -17.30 0.80 -8.18
CA LYS A 89 -17.78 -0.51 -7.77
C LYS A 89 -16.70 -1.19 -6.93
N VAL A 90 -17.01 -1.55 -5.70
CA VAL A 90 -16.05 -2.21 -4.80
C VAL A 90 -16.56 -3.60 -4.46
N VAL A 91 -15.66 -4.59 -4.52
CA VAL A 91 -15.93 -5.95 -4.12
C VAL A 91 -15.06 -6.26 -2.91
N ALA A 92 -15.69 -6.34 -1.73
CA ALA A 92 -15.01 -6.73 -0.50
C ALA A 92 -15.07 -8.25 -0.35
N VAL A 93 -13.92 -8.90 -0.20
CA VAL A 93 -13.86 -10.33 0.10
C VAL A 93 -13.14 -10.57 1.42
N ASP A 94 -13.72 -11.40 2.28
CA ASP A 94 -13.17 -11.68 3.61
C ASP A 94 -13.73 -13.01 4.15
N LEU A 95 -13.05 -13.59 5.13
CA LEU A 95 -13.52 -14.77 5.85
C LEU A 95 -14.72 -14.41 6.74
N ASN A 96 -14.72 -13.21 7.32
CA ASN A 96 -15.76 -12.73 8.22
C ASN A 96 -16.65 -11.70 7.53
N ALA A 97 -17.95 -11.74 7.82
CA ALA A 97 -18.87 -10.70 7.36
C ALA A 97 -18.49 -9.34 7.98
N PRO A 98 -18.70 -8.23 7.26
CA PRO A 98 -18.47 -6.90 7.81
C PRO A 98 -19.42 -6.65 8.99
N THR A 99 -18.91 -6.05 10.07
CA THR A 99 -19.72 -5.73 11.26
C THR A 99 -20.74 -4.63 10.99
N THR A 100 -20.43 -3.76 10.04
CA THR A 100 -21.28 -2.63 9.67
C THR A 100 -21.66 -2.73 8.19
N LEU A 101 -22.89 -2.35 7.87
CA LEU A 101 -23.40 -2.43 6.51
C LEU A 101 -22.53 -1.60 5.57
N PHE A 102 -22.18 -2.18 4.42
CA PHE A 102 -21.49 -1.43 3.39
C PHE A 102 -22.46 -0.55 2.58
N PRO A 103 -21.95 0.53 1.95
CA PRO A 103 -22.71 1.31 0.98
C PRO A 103 -23.20 0.45 -0.20
N ALA A 104 -24.25 0.91 -0.90
CA ALA A 104 -24.90 0.15 -1.98
C ALA A 104 -23.97 -0.19 -3.18
N ASN A 105 -22.88 0.55 -3.37
CA ASN A 105 -21.88 0.29 -4.41
C ASN A 105 -20.76 -0.66 -3.98
N VAL A 106 -20.94 -1.35 -2.85
CA VAL A 106 -20.00 -2.35 -2.34
C VAL A 106 -20.71 -3.69 -2.21
N SER A 107 -20.19 -4.70 -2.91
CA SER A 107 -20.64 -6.09 -2.77
C SER A 107 -19.70 -6.84 -1.84
N PHE A 108 -20.24 -7.70 -0.96
CA PHE A 108 -19.46 -8.54 -0.07
C PHE A 108 -19.57 -10.01 -0.44
N TYR A 109 -18.43 -10.70 -0.50
CA TYR A 109 -18.39 -12.15 -0.69
C TYR A 109 -17.53 -12.81 0.38
N LYS A 110 -18.08 -13.86 1.02
CA LYS A 110 -17.34 -14.65 1.99
C LYS A 110 -16.31 -15.53 1.27
N LEU A 111 -15.02 -15.31 1.53
CA LEU A 111 -13.93 -16.01 0.87
C LEU A 111 -12.76 -16.25 1.83
N ASP A 112 -12.31 -17.50 1.92
CA ASP A 112 -11.01 -17.83 2.49
C ASP A 112 -9.97 -17.83 1.37
N VAL A 113 -9.09 -16.84 1.38
CA VAL A 113 -8.09 -16.61 0.34
C VAL A 113 -6.99 -17.69 0.29
N THR A 114 -6.95 -18.61 1.26
CA THR A 114 -6.01 -19.74 1.24
C THR A 114 -6.58 -20.96 0.51
N ASN A 115 -7.82 -20.88 0.00
CA ASN A 115 -8.45 -21.98 -0.72
C ASN A 115 -8.61 -21.63 -2.21
N PRO A 116 -7.74 -22.15 -3.11
CA PRO A 116 -7.78 -21.81 -4.53
C PRO A 116 -9.10 -22.20 -5.21
N GLU A 117 -9.71 -23.32 -4.83
CA GLU A 117 -11.01 -23.74 -5.39
C GLU A 117 -12.13 -22.76 -5.05
N LYS A 118 -12.14 -22.26 -3.80
CA LYS A 118 -13.10 -21.22 -3.39
C LYS A 118 -12.84 -19.90 -4.10
N ILE A 119 -11.58 -19.54 -4.32
CA ILE A 119 -11.22 -18.34 -5.10
C ILE A 119 -11.85 -18.41 -6.49
N ARG A 120 -11.69 -19.51 -7.23
CA ARG A 120 -12.25 -19.62 -8.60
C ARG A 120 -13.77 -19.52 -8.61
N ARG A 121 -14.43 -20.20 -7.66
CA ARG A 121 -15.90 -20.18 -7.54
C ARG A 121 -16.42 -18.79 -7.22
N VAL A 122 -15.84 -18.12 -6.21
CA VAL A 122 -16.26 -16.77 -5.80
C VAL A 122 -15.92 -15.75 -6.88
N ALA A 123 -14.77 -15.86 -7.54
CA ALA A 123 -14.41 -15.01 -8.66
C ALA A 123 -15.41 -15.14 -9.81
N GLN A 124 -15.89 -16.35 -10.12
CA GLN A 124 -16.92 -16.54 -11.12
C GLN A 124 -18.24 -15.84 -10.74
N VAL A 125 -18.69 -16.00 -9.49
CA VAL A 125 -19.89 -15.31 -9.00
C VAL A 125 -19.73 -13.78 -9.09
N ILE A 126 -18.55 -13.25 -8.73
CA ILE A 126 -18.25 -11.82 -8.85
C ILE A 126 -18.33 -11.36 -10.31
N ARG A 127 -17.77 -12.13 -11.24
CA ARG A 127 -17.84 -11.84 -12.68
C ARG A 127 -19.28 -11.78 -13.17
N ASP A 128 -20.11 -12.73 -12.75
CA ASP A 128 -21.51 -12.84 -13.18
C ASP A 128 -22.38 -11.72 -12.58
N GLU A 129 -22.17 -11.35 -11.32
CA GLU A 129 -23.02 -10.39 -10.59
C GLU A 129 -22.56 -8.93 -10.72
N VAL A 130 -21.25 -8.68 -10.73
CA VAL A 130 -20.66 -7.33 -10.66
C VAL A 130 -19.94 -6.96 -11.95
N GLY A 131 -19.24 -7.93 -12.54
CA GLY A 131 -18.36 -7.80 -13.70
C GLY A 131 -16.91 -8.18 -13.38
N GLU A 132 -16.05 -8.10 -14.39
CA GLU A 132 -14.63 -8.47 -14.28
C GLU A 132 -13.85 -7.47 -13.40
N PRO A 133 -13.23 -7.92 -12.29
CA PRO A 133 -12.37 -7.06 -11.48
C PRO A 133 -11.19 -6.53 -12.29
N THR A 134 -11.08 -5.20 -12.36
CA THR A 134 -9.97 -4.51 -13.04
C THR A 134 -8.86 -4.11 -12.07
N VAL A 135 -9.18 -4.02 -10.77
CA VAL A 135 -8.21 -3.73 -9.72
C VAL A 135 -8.26 -4.81 -8.64
N LEU A 136 -7.11 -5.37 -8.30
CA LEU A 136 -6.94 -6.28 -7.17
C LEU A 136 -6.13 -5.59 -6.08
N VAL A 137 -6.69 -5.47 -4.88
CA VAL A 137 -5.99 -5.04 -3.67
C VAL A 137 -5.74 -6.26 -2.78
N ASN A 138 -4.52 -6.76 -2.86
CA ASN A 138 -3.99 -7.80 -1.97
C ASN A 138 -3.72 -7.20 -0.58
N ASN A 139 -4.77 -7.13 0.25
CA ASN A 139 -4.74 -6.54 1.59
C ASN A 139 -4.85 -7.56 2.71
N ALA A 140 -5.53 -8.70 2.50
CA ALA A 140 -5.69 -9.73 3.52
C ALA A 140 -4.34 -10.10 4.15
N GLY A 141 -4.29 -10.10 5.48
CA GLY A 141 -3.08 -10.42 6.21
C GLY A 141 -3.33 -10.77 7.66
N VAL A 142 -2.51 -11.67 8.20
CA VAL A 142 -2.50 -12.10 9.60
C VAL A 142 -1.06 -12.08 10.14
N ALA A 143 -0.94 -11.98 11.45
CA ALA A 143 0.34 -12.08 12.16
C ALA A 143 0.10 -12.72 13.53
N ALA A 144 0.92 -13.71 13.90
CA ALA A 144 0.83 -14.35 15.21
C ALA A 144 1.46 -13.50 16.32
N MET A 145 2.46 -12.66 15.98
CA MET A 145 3.17 -11.77 16.90
C MET A 145 3.83 -12.51 18.08
N LYS A 146 4.50 -13.64 17.79
CA LYS A 146 5.16 -14.49 18.78
C LYS A 146 6.66 -14.70 18.49
N PRO A 147 7.50 -14.93 19.51
CA PRO A 147 8.85 -15.41 19.31
C PRO A 147 8.87 -16.74 18.55
N ILE A 148 9.92 -16.99 17.76
CA ILE A 148 10.09 -18.23 16.96
C ILE A 148 9.90 -19.50 17.82
N LEU A 149 10.34 -19.47 19.07
CA LEU A 149 10.27 -20.63 19.97
C LEU A 149 8.86 -20.89 20.55
N GLU A 150 7.96 -19.91 20.45
CA GLU A 150 6.60 -19.96 21.00
C GLU A 150 5.52 -20.03 19.91
N GLU A 151 5.93 -19.84 18.66
CA GLU A 151 5.04 -19.88 17.50
C GLU A 151 4.84 -21.32 17.04
N THR A 152 3.60 -21.69 16.76
CA THR A 152 3.27 -23.03 16.28
C THR A 152 3.46 -23.15 14.77
N ASP A 153 3.75 -24.36 14.28
CA ASP A 153 3.83 -24.65 12.84
C ASP A 153 2.59 -24.19 12.06
N GLN A 154 1.41 -24.31 12.70
CA GLN A 154 0.14 -23.89 12.09
C GLN A 154 0.05 -22.37 11.94
N GLU A 155 0.52 -21.61 12.93
CA GLU A 155 0.55 -20.15 12.88
C GLU A 155 1.50 -19.66 11.79
N ILE A 156 2.72 -20.20 11.75
CA ILE A 156 3.71 -19.88 10.70
C ILE A 156 3.10 -20.15 9.33
N ARG A 157 2.58 -21.36 9.09
CA ARG A 157 1.94 -21.72 7.81
C ARG A 157 0.79 -20.77 7.49
N ARG A 158 -0.08 -20.47 8.45
CA ARG A 158 -1.23 -19.58 8.23
C ARG A 158 -0.78 -18.18 7.83
N THR A 159 0.27 -17.64 8.44
CA THR A 159 0.86 -16.34 8.07
C THR A 159 1.30 -16.35 6.60
N PHE A 160 2.06 -17.35 6.17
CA PHE A 160 2.51 -17.42 4.77
C PHE A 160 1.35 -17.67 3.80
N GLU A 161 0.42 -18.57 4.15
CA GLU A 161 -0.72 -18.91 3.31
C GLU A 161 -1.59 -17.68 3.00
N VAL A 162 -1.90 -16.88 4.03
CA VAL A 162 -2.73 -15.67 3.85
C VAL A 162 -1.93 -14.53 3.24
N ASN A 163 -0.72 -14.26 3.74
CA ASN A 163 -0.01 -13.02 3.42
C ASN A 163 0.71 -13.08 2.07
N ILE A 164 1.00 -14.27 1.54
CA ILE A 164 1.76 -14.39 0.29
C ILE A 164 1.24 -15.48 -0.65
N VAL A 165 0.98 -16.71 -0.19
CA VAL A 165 0.54 -17.79 -1.09
C VAL A 165 -0.80 -17.42 -1.75
N ALA A 166 -1.73 -16.85 -0.98
CA ALA A 166 -2.98 -16.32 -1.48
C ALA A 166 -2.81 -15.31 -2.63
N HIS A 167 -1.76 -14.48 -2.62
CA HIS A 167 -1.52 -13.50 -3.68
C HIS A 167 -1.27 -14.18 -5.03
N PHE A 168 -0.53 -15.29 -5.04
CA PHE A 168 -0.33 -16.09 -6.25
C PHE A 168 -1.65 -16.64 -6.77
N PHE A 169 -2.53 -17.14 -5.90
CA PHE A 169 -3.81 -17.69 -6.30
C PHE A 169 -4.76 -16.62 -6.85
N LEU A 170 -4.86 -15.48 -6.18
CA LEU A 170 -5.70 -14.35 -6.60
C LEU A 170 -5.22 -13.75 -7.92
N VAL A 171 -3.91 -13.53 -8.06
CA VAL A 171 -3.34 -13.03 -9.32
C VAL A 171 -3.53 -14.05 -10.43
N ARG A 172 -3.31 -15.35 -10.19
CA ARG A 172 -3.56 -16.37 -11.21
C ARG A 172 -5.01 -16.39 -11.69
N GLU A 173 -5.97 -16.12 -10.81
CA GLU A 173 -7.39 -16.09 -11.14
C GLU A 173 -7.79 -14.83 -11.92
N LEU A 174 -7.28 -13.65 -11.54
CA LEU A 174 -7.79 -12.37 -12.06
C LEU A 174 -6.92 -11.76 -13.17
N LEU A 175 -5.61 -12.07 -13.18
CA LEU A 175 -4.65 -11.48 -14.11
C LEU A 175 -4.90 -11.80 -15.59
N PRO A 176 -5.37 -13.00 -15.99
CA PRO A 176 -5.57 -13.31 -17.41
C PRO A 176 -6.47 -12.30 -18.14
N HIS A 177 -7.54 -11.84 -17.48
CA HIS A 177 -8.42 -10.81 -18.04
C HIS A 177 -7.69 -9.45 -18.15
N MET A 178 -6.96 -9.04 -17.11
CA MET A 178 -6.20 -7.79 -17.12
C MET A 178 -5.15 -7.75 -18.25
N ILE A 179 -4.46 -8.87 -18.49
CA ILE A 179 -3.49 -9.01 -19.59
C ILE A 179 -4.21 -8.92 -20.94
N LYS A 180 -5.31 -9.65 -21.11
CA LYS A 180 -6.07 -9.69 -22.35
C LYS A 180 -6.57 -8.29 -22.76
N GLU A 181 -7.13 -7.56 -21.81
CA GLU A 181 -7.62 -6.20 -22.05
C GLU A 181 -6.49 -5.15 -22.00
N ASN A 182 -5.27 -5.57 -21.63
CA ASN A 182 -4.12 -4.71 -21.35
C ASN A 182 -4.56 -3.50 -20.51
N HIS A 183 -5.28 -3.79 -19.43
CA HIS A 183 -5.82 -2.81 -18.49
C HIS A 183 -6.02 -3.48 -17.15
N GLY A 184 -5.43 -2.92 -16.11
CA GLY A 184 -5.68 -3.36 -14.75
C GLY A 184 -4.67 -2.80 -13.77
N HIS A 185 -4.91 -3.07 -12.49
CA HIS A 185 -4.02 -2.62 -11.44
C HIS A 185 -3.97 -3.64 -10.30
N ILE A 186 -2.78 -4.11 -9.95
CA ILE A 186 -2.54 -4.98 -8.81
C ILE A 186 -1.82 -4.19 -7.73
N ILE A 187 -2.50 -3.99 -6.61
CA ILE A 187 -1.99 -3.28 -5.44
C ILE A 187 -1.69 -4.32 -4.36
N THR A 188 -0.44 -4.35 -3.90
CA THR A 188 -0.01 -5.24 -2.81
C THR A 188 0.23 -4.42 -1.55
N ILE A 189 -0.49 -4.75 -0.46
CA ILE A 189 -0.30 -4.10 0.83
C ILE A 189 0.85 -4.78 1.58
N ALA A 190 1.99 -4.12 1.58
CA ALA A 190 3.18 -4.51 2.32
C ALA A 190 3.27 -3.74 3.65
N SER A 191 4.34 -3.99 4.40
CA SER A 191 4.56 -3.39 5.73
C SER A 191 5.99 -2.88 5.85
N MET A 192 6.25 -1.96 6.77
CA MET A 192 7.63 -1.66 7.21
C MET A 192 8.39 -2.89 7.71
N ALA A 193 7.66 -3.89 8.21
CA ALA A 193 8.21 -5.19 8.59
C ALA A 193 8.92 -5.90 7.42
N SER A 194 8.67 -5.50 6.18
CA SER A 194 9.38 -6.02 5.00
C SER A 194 10.85 -5.60 4.95
N PHE A 195 11.22 -4.50 5.63
CA PHE A 195 12.58 -3.95 5.64
C PHE A 195 13.24 -4.02 7.02
N VAL A 196 12.45 -3.92 8.08
CA VAL A 196 12.94 -3.92 9.46
C VAL A 196 12.15 -4.93 10.28
N THR A 197 12.80 -6.04 10.61
CA THR A 197 12.22 -7.12 11.43
C THR A 197 12.38 -6.79 12.91
N LEU A 198 11.30 -6.92 13.68
CA LEU A 198 11.30 -6.84 15.13
C LEU A 198 11.23 -8.23 15.77
N ALA A 199 11.70 -8.36 17.00
CA ALA A 199 11.50 -9.56 17.79
C ALA A 199 10.01 -9.90 17.87
N SER A 200 9.70 -11.21 17.86
CA SER A 200 8.33 -11.74 17.87
C SER A 200 7.49 -11.45 16.62
N ASN A 201 8.10 -11.16 15.48
CA ASN A 201 7.39 -10.85 14.24
C ASN A 201 8.09 -11.42 12.99
N VAL A 202 8.84 -12.51 13.16
CA VAL A 202 9.77 -13.00 12.14
C VAL A 202 9.02 -13.63 10.95
N ASP A 203 8.05 -14.49 11.21
CA ASP A 203 7.15 -15.10 10.22
C ASP A 203 6.47 -14.04 9.35
N TYR A 204 5.88 -13.03 9.99
CA TYR A 204 5.18 -11.94 9.33
C TYR A 204 6.14 -11.07 8.52
N SER A 205 7.29 -10.70 9.08
CA SER A 205 8.30 -9.89 8.38
C SER A 205 8.80 -10.62 7.13
N CYS A 206 9.09 -11.92 7.23
CA CYS A 206 9.42 -12.77 6.09
C CYS A 206 8.30 -12.79 5.04
N SER A 207 7.04 -12.96 5.46
CA SER A 207 5.89 -12.98 4.54
C SER A 207 5.71 -11.64 3.81
N LYS A 208 5.98 -10.50 4.49
CA LYS A 208 5.86 -9.17 3.90
C LYS A 208 7.05 -8.79 3.02
N ALA A 209 8.26 -9.26 3.36
CA ALA A 209 9.41 -9.21 2.45
C ALA A 209 9.13 -10.02 1.18
N ALA A 210 8.56 -11.22 1.30
CA ALA A 210 8.16 -12.03 0.15
C ALA A 210 7.10 -11.32 -0.73
N ALA A 211 6.18 -10.56 -0.13
CA ALA A 211 5.21 -9.75 -0.87
C ALA A 211 5.87 -8.65 -1.72
N LEU A 212 6.99 -8.05 -1.26
CA LEU A 212 7.78 -7.12 -2.07
C LEU A 212 8.38 -7.83 -3.30
N THR A 213 9.04 -8.97 -3.08
CA THR A 213 9.67 -9.74 -4.17
C THR A 213 8.62 -10.27 -5.16
N PHE A 214 7.48 -10.76 -4.67
CA PHE A 214 6.36 -11.19 -5.51
C PHE A 214 5.92 -10.08 -6.46
N HIS A 215 5.78 -8.88 -5.92
CA HIS A 215 5.33 -7.73 -6.68
C HIS A 215 6.36 -7.29 -7.73
N GLU A 216 7.64 -7.28 -7.37
CA GLU A 216 8.72 -7.02 -8.33
C GLU A 216 8.70 -8.06 -9.46
N GLY A 217 8.66 -9.35 -9.13
CA GLY A 217 8.59 -10.45 -10.11
C GLY A 217 7.39 -10.33 -11.05
N LEU A 218 6.20 -10.06 -10.49
CA LEU A 218 4.99 -9.87 -11.29
C LEU A 218 5.12 -8.67 -12.24
N THR A 219 5.73 -7.58 -11.80
CA THR A 219 5.99 -6.40 -12.65
C THR A 219 6.90 -6.76 -13.82
N GLN A 220 7.94 -7.54 -13.56
CA GLN A 220 8.85 -8.03 -14.61
C GLN A 220 8.11 -8.94 -15.60
N GLU A 221 7.26 -9.85 -15.12
CA GLU A 221 6.47 -10.72 -15.99
C GLU A 221 5.50 -9.93 -16.87
N LEU A 222 4.76 -8.95 -16.31
CA LEU A 222 3.83 -8.12 -17.08
C LEU A 222 4.53 -7.37 -18.20
N LYS A 223 5.68 -6.77 -17.91
CA LYS A 223 6.44 -5.98 -18.88
C LYS A 223 7.12 -6.84 -19.94
N TYR A 224 7.88 -7.86 -19.51
CA TYR A 224 8.80 -8.57 -20.41
C TYR A 224 8.27 -9.91 -20.91
N ARG A 225 7.30 -10.52 -20.22
CA ARG A 225 6.71 -11.81 -20.61
C ARG A 225 5.36 -11.63 -21.29
N TYR A 226 4.46 -10.84 -20.71
CA TYR A 226 3.09 -10.68 -21.21
C TYR A 226 2.90 -9.45 -22.12
N ASN A 227 3.88 -8.54 -22.17
CA ASN A 227 3.81 -7.27 -22.89
C ASN A 227 2.55 -6.44 -22.51
N ALA A 228 2.10 -6.58 -21.26
CA ALA A 228 0.92 -5.95 -20.70
C ALA A 228 1.29 -4.61 -20.03
N ASN A 229 1.78 -3.65 -20.82
CA ASN A 229 2.37 -2.41 -20.32
C ASN A 229 1.39 -1.47 -19.60
N ASN A 230 0.09 -1.71 -19.75
CA ASN A 230 -0.99 -0.93 -19.12
C ASN A 230 -1.64 -1.68 -17.95
N VAL A 231 -1.08 -2.82 -17.54
CA VAL A 231 -1.43 -3.47 -16.26
C VAL A 231 -0.41 -3.02 -15.23
N TYR A 232 -0.86 -2.13 -14.34
CA TYR A 232 0.01 -1.52 -13.35
C TYR A 232 0.14 -2.37 -12.10
N THR A 233 1.31 -2.28 -11.48
CA THR A 233 1.61 -2.88 -10.19
C THR A 233 2.05 -1.77 -9.25
N ARG A 234 1.40 -1.66 -8.09
CA ARG A 234 1.80 -0.74 -7.01
C ARG A 234 1.94 -1.44 -5.66
N GLN A 235 2.98 -1.07 -4.92
CA GLN A 235 3.15 -1.48 -3.52
C GLN A 235 2.78 -0.34 -2.60
N GLU A 236 2.01 -0.65 -1.55
CA GLU A 236 1.71 0.31 -0.49
C GLU A 236 2.31 -0.18 0.82
N LEU A 237 3.22 0.62 1.38
CA LEU A 237 3.89 0.32 2.65
C LEU A 237 3.10 0.90 3.82
N VAL A 238 2.49 0.02 4.61
CA VAL A 238 1.74 0.41 5.79
C VAL A 238 2.67 0.46 7.00
N HIS A 239 2.60 1.57 7.75
CA HIS A 239 3.27 1.72 9.04
C HIS A 239 2.26 1.51 10.17
N ASN A 240 2.66 0.83 11.25
CA ASN A 240 1.86 0.64 12.47
C ASN A 240 1.75 1.89 13.36
N ILE A 241 2.23 3.05 12.90
CA ILE A 241 2.11 4.33 13.62
C ILE A 241 0.81 5.00 13.15
N PRO A 242 -0.05 5.53 14.05
CA PRO A 242 -1.30 6.19 13.68
C PRO A 242 -1.03 7.56 13.03
N LEU A 243 -0.45 7.57 11.82
CA LEU A 243 -0.32 8.76 11.01
C LEU A 243 -1.61 8.94 10.23
N ARG A 244 -2.57 9.60 10.88
CA ARG A 244 -3.92 9.98 10.40
C ARG A 244 -3.99 10.71 9.04
N GLY A 245 -2.88 10.94 8.32
CA GLY A 245 -2.83 11.79 7.14
C GLY A 245 -2.27 11.18 5.85
N LEU A 246 -1.42 10.15 5.92
CA LEU A 246 -0.67 9.73 4.71
C LEU A 246 -1.45 8.78 3.79
N PHE A 247 -2.41 8.02 4.31
CA PHE A 247 -3.19 7.04 3.55
C PHE A 247 -4.32 7.64 2.69
N ALA A 248 -4.53 8.95 2.71
CA ALA A 248 -5.67 9.59 2.03
C ALA A 248 -5.44 9.82 0.52
N ASN A 249 -4.18 9.96 0.11
CA ASN A 249 -3.81 10.38 -1.25
C ASN A 249 -2.94 9.35 -2.01
N THR A 250 -2.73 8.16 -1.44
CA THR A 250 -1.79 7.17 -2.03
C THR A 250 -2.52 5.93 -2.56
N ILE A 251 -3.65 5.53 -1.94
CA ILE A 251 -4.47 4.40 -2.39
C ILE A 251 -5.40 4.80 -3.56
N ILE A 252 -5.44 6.08 -3.92
CA ILE A 252 -6.23 6.65 -5.02
C ILE A 252 -5.35 7.57 -5.84
#